data_AF-A0A645J707-F1
#
_entry.id   AF-A0A645J707-F1
#
_cell.length_a   1.000
_cell.length_b   1.000
_cell.length_c   1.000
_cell.angle_alpha   90.00
_cell.angle_beta   90.00
_cell.angle_gamma   90.00
#
_symmetry.space_group_name_H-M   'P 1'
#
loop_
_entity.id
_entity.type
_entity.pdbx_description
1 polymer ?
#
loop_
_entity_poly.entity_id
_entity_poly.type
_entity_poly.pdbx_seq_one_letter_code
_entity_poly.pdbx_strand_id
1 'polypeptide(L)'
;MVSYINQLKQQKLDDYQAVFQGALSRLRTVLMTALLAMLGLLPMALSHGIGSETQRPLALVVIGGLISATVLTLFVLPALYYYVATHPRLSRALH
;
A
#
# COMPACT_ATOMS: atom_id res chain seq x y z
N MET A 1 -1.62 -13.28 -5.38
CA MET A 1 -2.68 -12.26 -5.59
C MET A 1 -3.73 -12.77 -6.57
N VAL A 2 -3.40 -13.03 -7.84
CA VAL A 2 -4.33 -13.66 -8.81
C VAL A 2 -4.91 -15.00 -8.29
N SER A 3 -4.09 -15.81 -7.62
CA SER A 3 -4.55 -17.08 -7.01
C SER A 3 -5.47 -16.91 -5.79
N TYR A 4 -5.38 -15.80 -5.04
CA TYR A 4 -6.23 -15.54 -3.86
C TYR A 4 -7.62 -15.04 -4.29
N ILE A 5 -7.65 -14.24 -5.36
CA ILE A 5 -8.88 -13.74 -6.01
C ILE A 5 -9.66 -14.90 -6.64
N ASN A 6 -8.97 -15.85 -7.29
CA ASN A 6 -9.63 -17.06 -7.82
C ASN A 6 -10.19 -17.96 -6.71
N GLN A 7 -9.57 -18.01 -5.54
CA GLN A 7 -10.07 -18.75 -4.37
C GLN A 7 -11.30 -18.09 -3.74
N LEU A 8 -11.34 -16.75 -3.67
CA LEU A 8 -12.50 -15.99 -3.18
C LEU A 8 -13.69 -16.05 -4.15
N LYS A 9 -13.43 -16.09 -5.47
CA LYS A 9 -14.47 -16.32 -6.49
C LYS A 9 -15.13 -17.70 -6.38
N GLN A 10 -14.43 -18.71 -5.88
CA GLN A 10 -15.04 -20.03 -5.59
C GLN A 10 -15.97 -20.01 -4.37
N GLN A 11 -15.95 -18.96 -3.54
CA GLN A 11 -16.76 -18.84 -2.33
C GLN A 11 -18.06 -18.02 -2.50
N LYS A 12 -18.43 -17.59 -3.72
CA LYS A 12 -19.63 -16.76 -3.98
C LYS A 12 -19.70 -15.47 -3.12
N LEU A 13 -18.55 -14.93 -2.70
CA LEU A 13 -18.49 -13.65 -2.00
C LEU A 13 -18.67 -12.52 -2.99
N ASP A 14 -19.43 -11.50 -2.58
CA ASP A 14 -19.65 -10.27 -3.33
C ASP A 14 -18.29 -9.64 -3.70
N ASP A 15 -18.08 -9.27 -4.98
CA ASP A 15 -16.77 -8.83 -5.50
C ASP A 15 -16.18 -7.69 -4.64
N TYR A 16 -17.05 -6.86 -4.06
CA TYR A 16 -16.69 -5.81 -3.12
C TYR A 16 -15.99 -6.32 -1.85
N GLN A 17 -16.48 -7.41 -1.24
CA GLN A 17 -15.90 -7.97 -0.01
C GLN A 17 -14.50 -8.57 -0.27
N ALA A 18 -14.30 -9.21 -1.42
CA ALA A 18 -12.99 -9.75 -1.81
C ALA A 18 -11.95 -8.62 -1.98
N VAL A 19 -12.35 -7.50 -2.58
CA VAL A 19 -11.51 -6.30 -2.71
C VAL A 19 -11.18 -5.69 -1.37
N PHE A 20 -12.20 -5.55 -0.52
CA PHE A 20 -12.03 -4.94 0.79
C PHE A 20 -11.08 -5.75 1.68
N GLN A 21 -11.21 -7.09 1.69
CA GLN A 21 -10.28 -7.97 2.41
C GLN A 21 -8.86 -7.91 1.83
N GLY A 22 -8.73 -7.89 0.49
CA GLY A 22 -7.43 -7.73 -0.18
C GLY A 22 -6.75 -6.40 0.16
N ALA A 23 -7.53 -5.31 0.19
CA ALA A 23 -7.06 -3.98 0.57
C ALA A 23 -6.65 -3.93 2.05
N LEU A 24 -7.41 -4.54 2.96
CA LEU A 24 -7.07 -4.63 4.38
C LEU A 24 -5.77 -5.41 4.64
N SER A 25 -5.57 -6.53 3.93
CA SER A 25 -4.34 -7.31 4.04
C SER A 25 -3.11 -6.49 3.63
N ARG A 26 -3.23 -5.74 2.54
CA ARG A 26 -2.19 -4.80 2.07
C ARG A 26 -1.94 -3.67 3.07
N LEU A 27 -3.00 -3.03 3.58
CA LEU A 27 -2.92 -1.97 4.60
C LEU A 27 -2.09 -2.44 5.80
N ARG A 28 -2.37 -3.64 6.31
CA ARG A 28 -1.62 -4.20 7.45
C ARG A 28 -0.13 -4.35 7.13
N THR A 29 0.23 -4.90 5.97
CA THR A 29 1.64 -5.04 5.57
C THR A 29 2.33 -3.69 5.39
N VAL A 30 1.69 -2.74 4.70
CA VAL A 30 2.26 -1.41 4.44
C VAL A 30 2.45 -0.62 5.73
N LEU A 31 1.46 -0.64 6.63
CA LEU A 31 1.57 -0.01 7.94
C LEU A 31 2.71 -0.63 8.77
N MET A 32 2.86 -1.95 8.79
CA MET A 32 3.96 -2.60 9.50
C MET A 32 5.33 -2.11 9.01
N THR A 33 5.52 -2.06 7.68
CA THR A 33 6.79 -1.59 7.10
C THR A 33 7.02 -0.09 7.30
N ALA A 34 5.96 0.71 7.19
CA ALA A 34 6.05 2.16 7.37
C ALA A 34 6.36 2.50 8.83
N LEU A 35 5.72 1.83 9.79
CA LEU A 35 5.99 2.00 11.22
C LEU A 35 7.44 1.61 11.56
N LEU A 36 7.91 0.47 11.07
CA LEU A 36 9.29 0.03 11.26
C LEU A 36 10.30 1.07 10.76
N ALA A 37 10.11 1.56 9.52
CA ALA A 37 10.98 2.55 8.92
C ALA A 37 10.92 3.90 9.65
N MET A 38 9.72 4.37 10.00
CA MET A 38 9.55 5.61 10.77
C MET A 38 10.23 5.53 12.12
N LEU A 39 10.12 4.42 12.85
CA LEU A 39 10.79 4.23 14.13
C LEU A 39 12.32 4.20 13.99
N GLY A 40 12.85 3.56 12.94
CA GLY A 40 14.29 3.54 12.66
C GLY A 40 14.88 4.89 12.26
N LEU A 41 14.09 5.73 11.58
CA LEU A 41 14.49 7.06 11.12
C LEU A 41 14.15 8.18 12.12
N LEU A 42 13.28 7.91 13.11
CA LEU A 42 12.87 8.88 14.14
C LEU A 42 14.06 9.54 14.87
N PRO A 43 15.06 8.80 15.40
CA PRO A 43 16.18 9.44 16.10
C PRO A 43 17.06 10.28 15.15
N MET A 44 17.17 9.88 13.89
CA MET A 44 17.90 10.64 12.85
C MET A 44 17.16 11.93 12.49
N ALA A 45 15.82 11.90 12.44
CA ALA A 45 14.98 13.07 12.19
C ALA A 45 14.94 14.08 13.35
N LEU A 46 15.20 13.63 14.58
CA LEU A 46 15.22 14.46 15.79
C LEU A 46 16.63 14.88 16.23
N SER A 47 17.68 14.31 15.63
CA SER A 47 19.06 14.67 15.92
C SER A 47 19.35 16.13 15.50
N HIS A 48 20.00 16.87 16.40
CA HIS A 48 20.49 18.24 16.17
C HIS A 48 22.03 18.32 16.28
N GLY A 49 22.72 17.18 16.15
CA GLY A 49 24.19 17.12 16.23
C GLY A 49 24.89 17.66 14.98
N ILE A 50 26.17 18.01 15.10
CA ILE A 50 27.02 18.42 13.96
C ILE A 50 27.02 17.30 12.90
N GLY A 51 26.60 17.61 11.66
CA GLY A 51 26.42 16.64 10.57
C GLY A 51 24.97 16.16 10.34
N SER A 52 24.00 16.61 11.15
CA SER A 52 22.57 16.33 10.97
C SER A 52 21.90 17.16 9.86
N GLU A 53 22.56 18.18 9.35
CA GLU A 53 22.03 19.17 8.40
C GLU A 53 21.62 18.56 7.06
N THR A 54 22.26 17.46 6.64
CA THR A 54 21.94 16.71 5.41
C THR A 54 21.15 15.42 5.69
N GLN A 55 21.36 14.79 6.85
CA GLN A 55 20.71 13.53 7.23
C GLN A 55 19.24 13.71 7.62
N ARG A 56 18.91 14.80 8.30
CA ARG A 56 17.56 15.14 8.73
C ARG A 56 16.58 15.37 7.57
N PRO A 57 16.89 16.21 6.55
CA PRO A 57 15.98 16.38 5.41
C PRO A 57 15.78 15.08 4.62
N LEU A 58 16.82 14.25 4.49
CA LEU A 58 16.70 12.96 3.80
C LEU A 58 15.77 11.99 4.55
N ALA A 59 15.89 11.90 5.87
CA ALA A 59 14.98 11.09 6.70
C ALA A 59 13.52 11.57 6.58
N LEU A 60 13.29 12.88 6.60
CA LEU A 60 11.96 13.47 6.43
C LEU A 60 11.35 13.16 5.06
N VAL A 61 12.13 13.22 3.98
CA VAL A 61 11.68 12.86 2.63
C VAL A 61 11.25 11.39 2.55
N VAL A 62 12.01 10.48 3.16
CA VAL A 62 11.66 9.04 3.19
C VAL A 62 10.36 8.82 3.95
N ILE A 63 10.18 9.46 5.11
CA ILE A 63 8.94 9.37 5.90
C ILE A 63 7.75 9.91 5.10
N GLY A 64 7.89 11.08 4.47
CA GLY A 64 6.85 11.68 3.63
C GLY A 64 6.50 10.81 2.41
N GLY A 65 7.51 10.20 1.79
CA GLY A 65 7.36 9.26 0.69
C GLY A 65 6.60 8.00 1.10
N LEU A 66 6.90 7.43 2.26
CA LEU A 66 6.19 6.27 2.80
C LEU A 66 4.73 6.57 3.10
N ILE A 67 4.43 7.73 3.69
CA ILE A 67 3.04 8.15 3.94
C ILE A 67 2.29 8.31 2.61
N SER A 68 2.90 9.04 1.66
CA SER A 68 2.29 9.25 0.34
C SER A 68 2.07 7.93 -0.40
N ALA A 69 3.05 7.03 -0.40
CA ALA A 69 2.92 5.70 -1.01
C ALA A 69 1.88 4.83 -0.29
N THR A 70 1.73 4.96 1.02
CA THR A 70 0.69 4.26 1.80
C THR A 70 -0.69 4.73 1.38
N VAL A 71 -0.91 6.06 1.35
CA VAL A 71 -2.17 6.65 0.87
C VAL A 71 -2.45 6.25 -0.58
N LEU A 72 -1.45 6.34 -1.45
CA LEU A 72 -1.57 5.96 -2.85
C LEU A 72 -1.93 4.48 -2.98
N THR A 73 -1.30 3.59 -2.22
CA THR A 73 -1.63 2.16 -2.24
C THR A 73 -3.04 1.90 -1.71
N LEU A 74 -3.47 2.60 -0.66
CA LEU A 74 -4.81 2.43 -0.10
C LEU A 74 -5.92 3.03 -0.92
N PHE A 75 -5.67 4.04 -1.74
CA PHE A 75 -6.67 4.64 -2.61
C PHE A 75 -6.63 4.07 -4.03
N VAL A 76 -5.44 4.01 -4.64
CA VAL A 76 -5.27 3.57 -6.02
C VAL A 76 -5.55 2.10 -6.17
N LEU A 77 -5.09 1.24 -5.25
CA LEU A 77 -5.29 -0.20 -5.38
C LEU A 77 -6.77 -0.61 -5.34
N PRO A 78 -7.61 -0.16 -4.39
CA PRO A 78 -9.05 -0.47 -4.43
C PRO A 78 -9.78 0.25 -5.57
N ALA A 79 -9.39 1.48 -5.94
CA ALA A 79 -10.01 2.16 -7.08
C ALA A 79 -9.73 1.45 -8.41
N LEU A 80 -8.49 1.03 -8.63
CA LEU A 80 -8.05 0.32 -9.83
C LEU A 80 -8.64 -1.09 -9.87
N TYR A 81 -8.73 -1.77 -8.73
CA TYR A 81 -9.44 -3.04 -8.66
C TYR A 81 -10.93 -2.88 -8.92
N TYR A 82 -11.61 -1.91 -8.29
CA TYR A 82 -13.01 -1.62 -8.53
C TYR A 82 -13.24 -1.37 -10.02
N TYR A 83 -12.41 -0.53 -10.65
CA TYR A 83 -12.48 -0.28 -12.09
C TYR A 83 -12.34 -1.54 -12.94
N VAL A 84 -11.35 -2.41 -12.64
CA VAL A 84 -11.15 -3.69 -13.35
C VAL A 84 -12.29 -4.68 -13.10
N ALA A 85 -12.85 -4.71 -11.88
CA ALA A 85 -13.99 -5.56 -11.53
C ALA A 85 -15.28 -5.09 -12.21
N THR A 86 -15.49 -3.78 -12.34
CA THR A 86 -16.66 -3.19 -13.02
C THR A 86 -16.52 -3.23 -14.56
N HIS A 87 -15.31 -3.33 -15.12
CA HIS A 87 -15.05 -3.48 -16.56
C HIS A 87 -14.39 -4.83 -16.91
N PRO A 88 -15.14 -5.94 -16.94
CA PRO A 88 -14.62 -7.27 -17.30
C PRO A 88 -14.24 -7.44 -18.79
N ARG A 89 -14.32 -6.39 -19.61
CA ARG A 89 -14.02 -6.49 -21.06
C ARG A 89 -12.53 -6.68 -21.39
N LEU A 90 -11.62 -6.42 -20.45
CA LEU A 90 -10.18 -6.56 -20.68
C LEU A 90 -9.62 -7.97 -20.38
N SER A 91 -10.33 -8.81 -19.61
CA SER A 91 -9.88 -10.19 -19.33
C SER A 91 -10.04 -11.15 -20.51
N ARG A 92 -10.85 -10.77 -21.51
CA ARG A 92 -11.04 -11.53 -22.76
C ARG A 92 -10.01 -11.22 -23.84
N ALA A 93 -9.17 -10.20 -23.66
CA ALA A 93 -8.13 -9.82 -24.64
C ALA A 93 -6.75 -10.43 -24.34
N LEU A 94 -6.61 -11.11 -23.20
CA LEU A 94 -5.39 -11.80 -22.77
C LEU A 94 -5.55 -13.33 -22.68
N HIS A 95 -6.62 -13.87 -23.28
CA HIS A 95 -6.79 -15.29 -23.58
C HIS A 95 -6.89 -15.46 -25.09
#